data_AF-A0A8J4WCP4-F1
#
_entry.id   AF-A0A8J4WCP4-F1
#
_cell.length_a   1.000
_cell.length_b   1.000
_cell.length_c   1.000
_cell.angle_alpha   90.00
_cell.angle_beta   90.00
_cell.angle_gamma   90.00
#
_symmetry.space_group_name_H-M   'P 1'
#
loop_
_entity.id
_entity.type
_entity.pdbx_description
1 polymer ?
#
loop_
_entity_poly.entity_id
_entity_poly.type
_entity_poly.pdbx_seq_one_letter_code
_entity_poly.pdbx_strand_id
1 'polypeptide(L)'
;MAIQLALDTLLITLATVLSIPESARSLWKTRHLGEVLHIFSHIRMTYVIHSLEVIPGDSSSNSLPCRWFQLSELGSAPIPTVTKKILDHFIRSTGSGLSEKKNKRKSRKKIASTKSTTPKQLRLDKFFN
;
A
#
# COMPACT_ATOMS: atom_id res chain seq x y z
N MET A 1 3.20 3.57 22.73
CA MET A 1 4.50 2.97 23.11
C MET A 1 4.85 1.74 22.25
N ALA A 2 3.95 0.76 22.08
CA ALA A 2 4.24 -0.47 21.31
C ALA A 2 4.59 -0.26 19.82
N ILE A 3 3.89 0.63 19.10
CA ILE A 3 4.12 0.87 17.67
C ILE A 3 5.51 1.46 17.41
N GLN A 4 5.97 2.37 18.28
CA GLN A 4 7.29 2.97 18.17
C GLN A 4 8.39 1.93 18.37
N LEU A 5 8.26 1.08 19.39
CA LEU A 5 9.20 0.00 19.65
C LEU A 5 9.29 -0.98 18.48
N ALA A 6 8.16 -1.30 17.84
CA ALA A 6 8.12 -2.15 16.66
C ALA A 6 8.81 -1.50 15.46
N LEU A 7 8.63 -0.20 15.26
CA LEU A 7 9.31 0.57 14.22
C LEU A 7 10.82 0.60 14.46
N ASP A 8 11.26 0.85 15.69
CA ASP A 8 12.69 0.88 16.04
C ASP A 8 13.34 -0.49 15.79
N THR A 9 12.66 -1.57 16.17
CA THR A 9 13.11 -2.95 15.91
C THR A 9 13.20 -3.24 14.40
N LEU A 10 12.23 -2.76 13.63
CA LEU A 10 12.23 -2.90 12.17
C LEU A 10 13.41 -2.16 11.54
N LEU A 11 13.67 -0.91 11.95
CA LEU A 11 14.81 -0.13 11.45
C LEU A 11 16.15 -0.79 11.75
N ILE A 12 16.32 -1.34 12.97
CA ILE A 12 17.52 -2.11 13.34
C ILE A 12 17.68 -3.32 12.42
N THR A 13 16.59 -4.06 12.18
CA THR A 13 16.60 -5.25 11.31
C THR A 13 16.91 -4.89 9.86
N LEU A 14 16.37 -3.78 9.35
CA LEU A 14 16.72 -3.30 8.00
C LEU A 14 18.19 -2.92 7.91
N ALA A 15 18.75 -2.29 8.93
CA ALA A 15 20.15 -1.89 8.92
C ALA A 15 21.08 -3.11 8.93
N THR A 16 20.74 -4.18 9.65
CA THR A 16 21.51 -5.42 9.61
C THR A 16 21.40 -6.12 8.26
N VAL A 17 20.19 -6.22 7.70
CA VAL A 17 19.99 -6.82 6.37
C VAL A 17 20.75 -6.05 5.29
N LEU A 18 20.69 -4.71 5.31
CA LEU A 18 21.35 -3.88 4.32
C LEU A 18 22.86 -3.68 4.59
N SER A 19 23.40 -4.27 5.67
CA SER A 19 24.80 -4.09 6.10
C SER A 19 25.21 -2.62 6.25
N ILE A 20 24.28 -1.77 6.69
CA ILE A 20 24.51 -0.31 6.79
C ILE A 20 25.18 0.01 8.14
N PRO A 21 26.33 0.71 8.14
CA PRO A 21 27.03 1.07 9.36
C PRO A 21 26.18 2.00 10.23
N GLU A 22 26.35 1.91 11.54
CA GLU A 22 25.55 2.66 12.51
C GLU A 22 25.65 4.18 12.33
N SER A 23 26.82 4.68 11.91
CA SER A 23 27.04 6.08 11.56
C SER A 23 26.12 6.57 10.44
N ALA A 24 25.84 5.74 9.44
CA ALA A 24 24.96 6.05 8.33
C ALA A 24 23.46 5.94 8.69
N ARG A 25 23.11 5.28 9.81
CA ARG A 25 21.71 5.24 10.28
C ARG A 25 21.22 6.62 10.72
N SER A 26 22.11 7.47 11.22
CA SER A 26 21.77 8.86 11.58
C SER A 26 21.27 9.70 10.39
N LEU A 27 21.59 9.27 9.17
CA LEU A 27 21.18 9.93 7.94
C LEU A 27 19.81 9.47 7.45
N TRP A 28 19.24 8.42 8.05
CA TRP A 28 17.95 7.90 7.66
C TRP A 28 16.83 8.84 8.11
N LYS A 29 15.95 9.19 7.17
CA LYS A 29 14.78 10.01 7.48
C LYS A 29 13.54 9.17 7.36
N THR A 30 12.88 8.95 8.49
CA THR A 30 11.57 8.31 8.54
C THR A 30 10.46 9.34 8.51
N ARG A 31 9.42 9.09 7.72
CA ARG A 31 8.19 9.88 7.73
C ARG A 31 6.99 8.95 7.82
N HIS A 32 6.11 9.23 8.78
CA HIS A 32 4.83 8.54 8.88
C HIS A 32 3.91 9.01 7.74
N LEU A 33 3.30 8.06 7.02
CA LEU A 33 2.45 8.37 5.87
C LEU A 33 0.97 8.14 6.11
N GLY A 34 0.60 7.34 7.11
CA GLY A 34 -0.78 7.02 7.48
C GLY A 34 -1.04 5.52 7.64
N GLU A 35 -2.29 5.11 7.44
CA GLU A 35 -2.77 3.76 7.68
C GLU A 35 -3.52 3.19 6.46
N VAL A 36 -3.30 1.91 6.15
CA VAL A 36 -4.06 1.18 5.12
C VAL A 36 -4.80 0.02 5.75
N LEU A 37 -6.12 0.02 5.54
CA LEU A 37 -7.00 -1.01 6.06
C LEU A 37 -7.19 -2.16 5.06
N HIS A 38 -7.00 -3.37 5.54
CA HIS A 38 -7.17 -4.61 4.80
C HIS A 38 -8.31 -5.40 5.43
N ILE A 39 -9.52 -5.15 4.92
CA ILE A 39 -10.74 -5.89 5.29
C ILE A 39 -11.07 -6.91 4.22
N PHE A 40 -11.12 -8.18 4.62
CA PHE A 40 -11.76 -9.29 3.93
C PHE A 40 -12.65 -10.04 4.91
N SER A 41 -13.44 -11.01 4.42
CA SER A 41 -14.41 -11.76 5.23
C SER A 41 -13.85 -12.26 6.57
N HIS A 42 -12.59 -12.71 6.58
CA HIS A 42 -11.91 -13.27 7.74
C HIS A 42 -10.64 -12.49 8.15
N ILE A 43 -10.32 -11.39 7.46
CA ILE A 43 -9.09 -10.62 7.71
C ILE A 43 -9.46 -9.18 8.02
N ARG A 44 -9.04 -8.71 9.20
CA ARG A 44 -9.14 -7.30 9.59
C ARG A 44 -7.78 -6.87 10.11
N MET A 45 -6.96 -6.33 9.21
CA MET A 45 -5.63 -5.85 9.55
C MET A 45 -5.48 -4.38 9.14
N THR A 46 -4.87 -3.58 10.01
CA THR A 46 -4.48 -2.20 9.73
C THR A 46 -2.97 -2.16 9.60
N TYR A 47 -2.48 -1.64 8.49
CA TYR A 47 -1.05 -1.46 8.23
C TYR A 47 -0.68 0.00 8.46
N VAL A 48 0.26 0.24 9.38
CA VAL A 48 0.85 1.56 9.61
C VAL A 48 2.00 1.73 8.61
N ILE A 49 1.95 2.79 7.79
CA ILE A 49 2.89 3.00 6.70
C ILE A 49 3.87 4.10 7.07
N HIS A 50 5.16 3.80 6.92
CA HIS A 50 6.25 4.75 7.03
C HIS A 50 7.08 4.72 5.75
N SER A 51 7.52 5.89 5.29
CA SER A 51 8.59 5.99 4.30
C SER A 51 9.93 6.13 4.99
N LEU A 52 10.93 5.41 4.49
CA LEU A 52 12.31 5.52 4.92
C LEU A 52 13.12 6.03 3.74
N GLU A 53 13.69 7.23 3.88
CA GLU A 53 14.68 7.76 2.95
C GLU A 53 16.07 7.30 3.40
N VAL A 54 16.74 6.54 2.53
CA VAL A 54 18.08 6.01 2.76
C VAL A 54 19.02 6.73 1.81
N ILE A 55 20.01 7.42 2.37
CA ILE A 55 21.10 7.98 1.56
C ILE A 55 21.95 6.79 1.08
N PRO A 56 22.23 6.66 -0.22
CA PRO A 56 23.12 5.61 -0.70
C PRO A 56 24.51 5.80 -0.09
N GLY A 57 24.88 4.95 0.87
CA GLY A 57 26.28 4.59 1.10
C GLY A 57 26.64 3.45 0.16
N ASP A 58 27.93 3.22 -0.11
CA ASP A 58 28.45 2.15 -0.98
C ASP A 58 27.84 0.78 -0.64
N SER A 59 26.66 0.53 -1.19
CA SER A 59 25.88 -0.69 -1.05
C SER A 59 26.03 -1.45 -2.35
N SER A 60 27.29 -1.65 -2.75
CA SER A 60 27.74 -2.57 -3.79
C SER A 60 27.73 -4.03 -3.32
N SER A 61 26.82 -4.36 -2.39
CA SER A 61 26.68 -5.70 -1.85
C SER A 61 25.85 -6.54 -2.82
N ASN A 62 26.54 -7.25 -3.71
CA ASN A 62 25.98 -8.28 -4.60
C ASN A 62 25.43 -9.52 -3.83
N SER A 63 25.36 -9.49 -2.49
CA SER A 63 24.91 -10.62 -1.66
C SER A 63 23.56 -10.40 -0.96
N LEU A 64 22.90 -9.25 -1.16
CA LEU A 64 21.61 -9.01 -0.54
C LEU A 64 20.52 -9.89 -1.19
N PRO A 65 19.62 -10.52 -0.40
CA PRO A 65 18.48 -11.27 -0.94
C PRO A 65 17.39 -10.36 -1.56
N CYS A 66 17.68 -9.06 -1.69
CA CYS A 66 16.77 -8.01 -2.12
C CYS A 66 17.47 -7.12 -3.15
N ARG A 67 16.70 -6.57 -4.08
CA ARG A 67 17.16 -5.57 -5.04
C ARG A 67 16.38 -4.27 -4.88
N TRP A 68 17.04 -3.15 -5.19
CA TRP A 68 16.34 -1.90 -5.46
C TRP A 68 15.54 -2.03 -6.77
N PHE A 69 14.37 -1.41 -6.82
CA PHE A 69 13.50 -1.43 -8.00
C PHE A 69 12.86 -0.05 -8.19
N GLN A 70 12.51 0.26 -9.44
CA GLN A 70 11.77 1.48 -9.75
C GLN A 70 10.29 1.33 -9.43
N LEU A 71 9.62 2.45 -9.12
CA LEU A 71 8.20 2.44 -8.76
C LEU A 71 7.31 1.95 -9.92
N SER A 72 7.70 2.22 -11.16
CA SER A 72 7.05 1.75 -12.38
C SER A 72 7.04 0.21 -12.49
N GLU A 73 8.14 -0.45 -12.13
CA GLU A 73 8.25 -1.91 -12.14
C GLU A 73 7.24 -2.54 -11.18
N LEU A 74 7.12 -1.98 -9.97
CA LEU A 74 6.24 -2.50 -8.93
C LEU A 74 4.75 -2.44 -9.32
N GLY A 75 4.36 -1.45 -10.12
CA GLY A 75 2.98 -1.29 -10.58
C GLY A 75 2.51 -2.41 -11.52
N SER A 76 3.45 -3.05 -12.24
CA SER A 76 3.19 -4.17 -13.16
C SER A 76 3.49 -5.54 -12.55
N ALA A 77 4.25 -5.57 -11.45
CA ALA A 77 4.68 -6.80 -10.80
C ALA A 77 3.52 -7.59 -10.17
N PRO A 78 3.65 -8.94 -10.09
CA PRO A 78 2.68 -9.81 -9.41
C PRO A 78 2.86 -9.72 -7.89
N ILE A 79 2.48 -8.57 -7.31
CA ILE A 79 2.54 -8.35 -5.86
C ILE A 79 1.17 -8.58 -5.20
N PRO A 80 1.15 -8.90 -3.89
CA PRO A 80 -0.09 -9.00 -3.13
C PRO A 80 -0.95 -7.74 -3.21
N THR A 81 -2.27 -7.92 -3.15
CA THR A 81 -3.24 -6.81 -3.20
C THR A 81 -3.01 -5.76 -2.12
N VAL A 82 -2.57 -6.19 -0.93
CA VAL A 82 -2.23 -5.27 0.16
C VAL A 82 -1.05 -4.37 -0.21
N THR A 83 -0.01 -4.92 -0.83
CA THR A 83 1.15 -4.15 -1.30
C THR A 83 0.74 -3.13 -2.36
N LYS A 84 -0.19 -3.48 -3.25
CA LYS A 84 -0.76 -2.52 -4.21
C LYS A 84 -1.46 -1.37 -3.51
N LYS A 85 -2.25 -1.65 -2.46
CA LYS A 85 -2.92 -0.60 -1.66
C LYS A 85 -1.91 0.31 -0.94
N ILE A 86 -0.85 -0.27 -0.37
CA ILE A 86 0.23 0.47 0.29
C ILE A 86 0.93 1.38 -0.71
N LEU A 87 1.24 0.87 -1.91
CA LEU A 87 1.86 1.62 -2.99
C LEU A 87 0.98 2.80 -3.45
N ASP A 88 -0.30 2.56 -3.70
CA ASP A 88 -1.24 3.62 -4.09
C ASP A 88 -1.34 4.71 -3.01
N HIS A 89 -1.32 4.31 -1.73
CA HIS A 89 -1.32 5.24 -0.60
C HIS A 89 -0.02 6.05 -0.54
N PHE A 90 1.13 5.39 -0.67
CA PHE A 90 2.44 6.03 -0.73
C PHE A 90 2.49 7.12 -1.82
N ILE A 91 2.11 6.79 -3.06
CA ILE A 91 2.11 7.72 -4.21
C ILE A 91 1.27 8.96 -3.92
N ARG A 92 0.09 8.79 -3.31
CA ARG A 92 -0.79 9.90 -2.95
C ARG A 92 -0.21 10.78 -1.84
N SER A 93 0.44 10.18 -0.85
CA SER A 93 1.01 10.89 0.30
C SER A 93 2.33 11.60 -0.01
N THR A 94 3.10 11.14 -1.00
CA THR A 94 4.39 11.73 -1.39
C THR A 94 4.28 12.69 -2.58
N GLY A 95 3.12 12.79 -3.23
CA GLY A 95 2.92 13.68 -4.37
C GLY A 95 3.74 13.29 -5.61
N SER A 96 4.37 12.11 -5.62
CA SER A 96 5.08 11.59 -6.79
C SER A 96 4.05 11.41 -7.91
N GLY A 97 4.13 12.22 -8.97
CA GLY A 97 3.12 12.40 -10.01
C GLY A 97 2.83 11.21 -10.93
N LEU A 98 2.77 9.98 -10.42
CA LEU A 98 2.36 8.77 -11.15
C LEU A 98 0.85 8.50 -11.05
N SER A 99 0.05 9.55 -10.81
CA SER A 99 -1.41 9.47 -10.87
C SER A 99 -1.89 9.45 -12.32
N GLU A 100 -1.64 8.34 -13.02
CA GLU A 100 -2.36 8.02 -14.25
C GLU A 100 -3.12 6.69 -14.12
N LYS A 101 -3.93 6.59 -13.06
CA LYS A 101 -5.08 5.70 -13.07
C LYS A 101 -6.33 6.52 -12.82
N LYS A 102 -6.90 6.97 -13.94
CA LYS A 102 -8.30 7.35 -14.11
C LYS A 102 -9.14 6.41 -13.25
N ASN A 103 -9.60 6.91 -12.10
CA ASN A 103 -10.72 6.34 -11.40
C ASN A 103 -11.93 6.50 -12.34
N LYS A 104 -12.10 5.59 -13.29
CA LYS A 104 -13.41 5.31 -13.87
C LYS A 104 -14.23 4.70 -12.75
N ARG A 105 -14.69 5.55 -11.82
CA ARG A 105 -15.95 5.30 -11.12
C ARG A 105 -16.93 5.00 -12.23
N LYS A 106 -17.36 3.74 -12.36
CA LYS A 106 -18.52 3.39 -13.17
C LYS A 106 -19.69 4.15 -12.54
N SER A 107 -19.89 5.38 -13.02
CA SER A 107 -21.11 6.13 -12.82
C SER A 107 -22.22 5.22 -13.31
N ARG A 108 -23.03 4.70 -12.37
CA ARG A 108 -24.27 4.02 -12.69
C ARG A 108 -25.10 5.02 -13.49
N LYS A 109 -25.11 4.87 -14.82
CA LYS A 109 -26.11 5.52 -15.66
C LYS A 109 -27.46 5.12 -15.09
N LYS A 110 -28.23 6.10 -14.60
CA LYS A 110 -29.68 5.96 -14.42
C LYS A 110 -30.24 5.59 -15.79
N ILE A 111 -30.56 4.31 -16.00
CA ILE A 111 -31.36 3.89 -17.14
C ILE A 111 -32.79 4.31 -16.80
N ALA A 112 -33.24 5.35 -17.50
CA ALA A 112 -34.63 5.72 -17.54
C ALA A 112 -35.42 4.58 -18.19
N SER A 113 -36.40 4.08 -17.45
CA SER A 113 -37.66 3.44 -17.87
C SER A 113 -37.80 3.12 -19.37
N THR A 114 -37.71 1.84 -19.72
CA THR A 114 -38.55 1.23 -20.76
C THR A 114 -38.98 -0.17 -20.31
N LYS A 115 -40.29 -0.41 -20.40
CA LYS A 115 -41.01 -1.60 -19.94
C LYS A 115 -40.42 -2.89 -20.53
N SER A 116 -40.02 -3.84 -19.68
CA SER A 116 -39.98 -5.26 -20.07
C SER A 116 -40.17 -6.17 -18.86
N THR A 117 -41.02 -7.16 -19.05
CA THR A 117 -41.51 -8.19 -18.13
C THR A 117 -40.42 -9.22 -17.84
N THR A 118 -39.96 -9.32 -16.58
CA THR A 118 -39.51 -10.56 -15.89
C THR A 118 -38.98 -10.21 -14.48
N PRO A 119 -39.31 -10.98 -13.42
CA PRO A 119 -38.93 -10.63 -12.05
C PRO A 119 -37.54 -11.17 -11.71
N LYS A 120 -36.49 -10.39 -11.96
CA LYS A 120 -35.14 -10.67 -11.42
C LYS A 120 -34.61 -9.45 -10.69
N GLN A 121 -35.01 -9.32 -9.43
CA GLN A 121 -34.18 -8.96 -8.27
C GLN A 121 -35.10 -8.63 -7.10
N LEU A 122 -35.20 -9.54 -6.13
CA LEU A 122 -35.93 -9.29 -4.88
C LEU A 122 -35.18 -8.22 -4.09
N ARG A 123 -35.88 -7.16 -3.69
CA ARG A 123 -35.37 -6.16 -2.76
C ARG A 123 -35.25 -6.78 -1.37
N LEU A 124 -34.14 -6.47 -0.69
CA LEU A 124 -33.78 -6.98 0.63
C LEU A 124 -34.70 -6.47 1.75
N ASP A 125 -35.64 -5.57 1.44
CA ASP A 125 -36.59 -5.03 2.40
C ASP A 125 -37.55 -6.10 2.95
N LYS A 126 -37.61 -7.28 2.33
CA LYS A 126 -38.40 -8.45 2.80
C LYS A 126 -37.60 -9.50 3.56
N PHE A 127 -36.30 -9.28 3.81
CA PHE A 127 -35.46 -10.26 4.50
C PHE A 127 -35.58 -10.23 6.04
N PHE A 128 -36.17 -9.17 6.59
CA PHE A 128 -36.25 -8.93 8.04
C PHE A 128 -37.68 -9.01 8.60
N ASN A 129 -38.60 -9.68 7.91
CA ASN A 129 -39.92 -10.02 8.44
C ASN A 129 -39.96 -11.46 8.95
#